data_AF-A0A9P8HFQ4-F1
#
_entry.id   AF-A0A9P8HFQ4-F1
#
_cell.length_a   1.000
_cell.length_b   1.000
_cell.length_c   1.000
_cell.angle_alpha   90.00
_cell.angle_beta   90.00
_cell.angle_gamma   90.00
#
_symmetry.space_group_name_H-M   'P 1'
#
loop_
_entity.id
_entity.type
_entity.pdbx_description
1 polymer ?
#
loop_
_entity_poly.entity_id
_entity_poly.type
_entity_poly.pdbx_seq_one_letter_code
_entity_poly.pdbx_strand_id
1 'polypeptide(L)'
;MASLCKFCNSLLSTFFASNRSSLGHYSINYSSEFSNNNNKMKFLLYLGALTATLPSVLGSEDTPRTAIPACPPRPATPEEQEKIFYAFANEFYVQKNIPEAFDNYVWVDYIQHNPYIGQGRDAAVAALSKNPKVNNTIVHQTFTNNTGFVHHYEFATPPIKIMDAYRMNGSCIVEHWDVIANLTLAEIDPTPLSG
;
A
#
# COMPACT_ATOMS: atom_id res chain seq x y z
N MET A 1 44.62 -0.23 -36.73
CA MET A 1 44.10 -1.30 -35.85
C MET A 1 43.57 -0.63 -34.59
N ALA A 2 42.27 -0.84 -34.29
CA ALA A 2 41.48 -0.66 -33.05
C ALA A 2 42.07 0.13 -31.85
N SER A 3 41.34 0.87 -31.02
CA SER A 3 39.96 1.36 -30.89
C SER A 3 39.95 2.20 -29.59
N LEU A 4 39.02 3.18 -29.48
CA LEU A 4 38.53 3.83 -28.26
C LEU A 4 39.46 4.79 -27.48
N CYS A 5 39.18 6.11 -27.62
CA CYS A 5 38.75 7.01 -26.54
C CYS A 5 38.97 8.47 -26.98
N LYS A 6 37.91 9.30 -26.90
CA LYS A 6 37.87 10.76 -26.60
C LYS A 6 36.85 11.53 -27.44
N PHE A 7 36.30 12.56 -26.80
CA PHE A 7 35.37 13.61 -27.25
C PHE A 7 33.89 13.19 -27.19
N CYS A 8 33.08 13.59 -26.20
CA CYS A 8 32.84 14.89 -25.57
C CYS A 8 32.41 15.98 -26.57
N ASN A 9 31.16 16.42 -26.41
CA ASN A 9 30.49 17.61 -26.96
C ASN A 9 30.23 17.71 -28.48
N SER A 10 28.99 17.42 -28.88
CA SER A 10 28.00 18.31 -29.54
C SER A 10 26.93 17.38 -30.13
N LEU A 11 25.63 17.60 -29.98
CA LEU A 11 24.88 18.74 -30.49
C LEU A 11 23.58 18.89 -29.70
N LEU A 12 23.39 20.09 -29.17
CA LEU A 12 22.08 20.68 -28.94
C LEU A 12 21.37 20.88 -30.29
N SER A 13 20.05 20.94 -30.22
CA SER A 13 19.13 21.55 -31.19
C SER A 13 18.98 20.86 -32.56
N THR A 14 17.91 20.07 -32.68
CA THR A 14 16.84 20.30 -33.67
C THR A 14 15.65 19.40 -33.32
N PHE A 15 14.56 19.98 -32.83
CA PHE A 15 13.17 19.72 -33.24
C PHE A 15 12.25 20.48 -32.28
N PHE A 16 12.10 21.80 -32.52
CA PHE A 16 10.99 22.58 -31.98
C PHE A 16 10.13 23.07 -33.14
N ALA A 17 9.03 22.35 -33.37
CA ALA A 17 7.77 22.79 -33.99
C ALA A 17 6.87 21.54 -33.89
N SER A 18 5.67 21.51 -33.32
CA SER A 18 4.71 22.55 -33.00
C SER A 18 3.68 21.93 -32.06
N ASN A 19 3.38 22.55 -30.92
CA ASN A 19 2.01 22.86 -30.48
C ASN A 19 2.05 23.48 -29.08
N ARG A 20 1.52 24.70 -29.00
CA ARG A 20 1.25 25.38 -27.74
C ARG A 20 -0.17 24.99 -27.33
N SER A 21 -0.31 24.22 -26.26
CA SER A 21 -1.48 24.30 -25.39
C SER A 21 -1.01 24.31 -23.93
N SER A 22 -1.36 25.41 -23.29
CA SER A 22 -1.16 25.79 -21.89
C SER A 22 -1.40 24.64 -20.89
N LEU A 23 -0.34 24.14 -20.25
CA LEU A 23 -0.37 23.66 -18.86
C LEU A 23 1.03 23.88 -18.24
N GLY A 24 1.07 24.67 -17.16
CA GLY A 24 2.30 24.99 -16.43
C GLY A 24 2.99 23.72 -15.94
N HIS A 25 4.20 23.48 -16.44
CA HIS A 25 5.07 22.42 -15.94
C HIS A 25 5.80 22.93 -14.69
N TYR A 26 5.41 22.42 -13.53
CA TYR A 26 6.25 22.49 -12.33
C TYR A 26 7.26 21.33 -12.41
N SER A 27 8.52 21.65 -12.66
CA SER A 27 9.62 20.67 -12.64
C SER A 27 10.14 20.57 -11.20
N ILE A 28 9.86 19.46 -10.50
CA ILE A 28 10.52 19.15 -9.23
C ILE A 28 11.86 18.49 -9.57
N ASN A 29 12.97 19.21 -9.35
CA ASN A 29 14.30 18.64 -9.43
C ASN A 29 14.58 17.81 -8.18
N TYR A 30 14.69 16.48 -8.32
CA TYR A 30 15.28 15.63 -7.28
C TYR A 30 16.80 15.66 -7.41
N SER A 31 17.47 16.35 -6.49
CA SER A 31 18.90 16.17 -6.24
C SER A 31 19.08 15.14 -5.12
N SER A 32 19.49 13.92 -5.45
CA SER A 32 19.89 12.93 -4.46
C SER A 32 21.37 13.15 -4.11
N GLU A 33 21.63 13.81 -2.99
CA GLU A 33 22.95 13.80 -2.36
C GLU A 33 23.15 12.45 -1.64
N PHE A 34 23.95 11.57 -2.24
CA PHE A 34 24.44 10.36 -1.58
C PHE A 34 25.50 10.73 -0.54
N SER A 35 25.09 10.83 0.73
CA SER A 35 26.00 10.90 1.87
C SER A 35 26.55 9.51 2.18
N ASN A 36 27.84 9.29 1.87
CA ASN A 36 28.55 8.04 2.10
C ASN A 36 29.32 8.11 3.42
N ASN A 37 28.71 7.66 4.52
CA ASN A 37 29.35 7.58 5.83
C ASN A 37 30.07 6.23 6.01
N ASN A 38 31.39 6.27 5.79
CA ASN A 38 32.32 5.17 5.99
C ASN A 38 32.51 4.82 7.49
N ASN A 39 31.82 3.79 7.98
CA ASN A 39 32.15 3.15 9.27
C ASN A 39 32.97 1.88 9.04
N LYS A 40 34.30 2.01 9.17
CA LYS A 40 35.26 0.89 9.19
C LYS A 40 35.19 0.16 10.54
N MET A 41 34.50 -0.97 10.61
CA MET A 41 34.60 -1.89 11.75
C MET A 41 35.77 -2.86 11.55
N LYS A 42 36.67 -2.87 12.55
CA LYS A 42 37.86 -3.73 12.64
C LYS A 42 37.44 -5.18 12.90
N PHE A 43 37.94 -6.10 12.06
CA PHE A 43 37.78 -7.54 12.21
C PHE A 43 38.89 -8.07 13.14
N LEU A 44 38.51 -8.60 14.31
CA LEU A 44 39.41 -9.33 15.22
C LEU A 44 39.04 -10.81 15.14
N LEU A 45 39.96 -11.60 14.56
CA LEU A 45 39.90 -13.06 14.53
C LEU A 45 40.18 -13.61 15.93
N TYR A 46 39.23 -14.36 16.49
CA TYR A 46 39.46 -15.24 17.64
C TYR A 46 39.27 -16.68 17.18
N LEU A 47 40.36 -17.45 17.17
CA LEU A 47 40.34 -18.90 17.10
C LEU A 47 39.93 -19.44 18.48
N GLY A 48 38.82 -20.16 18.52
CA GLY A 48 38.41 -20.94 19.70
C GLY A 48 37.56 -22.12 19.22
N ALA A 49 38.20 -23.27 19.04
CA ALA A 49 37.50 -24.53 18.81
C ALA A 49 36.86 -24.99 20.12
N LEU A 50 35.53 -25.12 20.14
CA LEU A 50 34.80 -25.81 21.19
C LEU A 50 33.72 -26.68 20.55
N THR A 51 33.94 -27.98 20.52
CA THR A 51 32.96 -28.96 20.07
C THR A 51 31.89 -29.14 21.15
N ALA A 52 30.71 -28.59 20.92
CA ALA A 52 29.52 -28.87 21.72
C ALA A 52 28.63 -29.84 20.96
N THR A 53 28.45 -31.04 21.51
CA THR A 53 27.44 -32.01 21.05
C THR A 53 26.05 -31.50 21.46
N LEU A 54 25.19 -31.21 20.49
CA LEU A 54 23.78 -30.90 20.74
C LEU A 54 22.98 -32.20 20.93
N PRO A 55 22.15 -32.33 21.97
CA PRO A 55 21.13 -33.37 22.01
C PRO A 55 20.07 -33.06 20.95
N SER A 56 19.64 -34.11 20.24
CA SER A 56 18.53 -34.10 19.32
C SER A 56 17.24 -33.71 20.06
N VAL A 57 16.91 -32.43 20.07
CA VAL A 57 15.54 -31.99 20.36
C VAL A 57 14.71 -32.42 19.16
N LEU A 58 13.82 -33.39 19.40
CA LEU A 58 12.69 -33.64 18.53
C LEU A 58 11.91 -32.33 18.46
N GLY A 59 12.15 -31.56 17.40
CA GLY A 59 11.29 -30.48 17.00
C GLY A 59 9.92 -31.07 16.80
N SER A 60 8.99 -30.71 17.68
CA SER A 60 7.57 -30.61 17.36
C SER A 60 7.50 -30.03 15.96
N GLU A 61 7.00 -30.80 14.99
CA GLU A 61 6.64 -30.25 13.70
C GLU A 61 5.56 -29.21 13.98
N ASP A 62 6.00 -27.95 14.08
CA ASP A 62 5.14 -26.79 13.94
C ASP A 62 4.69 -26.84 12.49
N THR A 63 3.59 -27.57 12.26
CA THR A 63 2.97 -27.69 10.95
C THR A 63 2.81 -26.26 10.45
N PRO A 64 3.53 -25.83 9.39
CA PRO A 64 3.37 -24.49 8.88
C PRO A 64 1.91 -24.35 8.56
N ARG A 65 1.24 -23.39 9.22
CA ARG A 65 -0.13 -23.01 8.87
C ARG A 65 -0.16 -22.94 7.35
N THR A 66 -0.87 -23.89 6.75
CA THR A 66 -1.01 -24.01 5.31
C THR A 66 -1.36 -22.63 4.80
N ALA A 67 -0.53 -22.10 3.90
CA ALA A 67 -0.71 -20.81 3.26
C ALA A 67 -2.04 -20.83 2.48
N ILE A 68 -3.12 -20.44 3.14
CA ILE A 68 -4.46 -20.29 2.56
C ILE A 68 -4.46 -18.97 1.77
N PRO A 69 -5.11 -18.95 0.58
CA PRO A 69 -4.61 -18.20 -0.54
C PRO A 69 -4.91 -16.72 -0.35
N ALA A 70 -3.88 -15.90 -0.58
CA ALA A 70 -4.12 -14.55 -1.05
C ALA A 70 -5.11 -14.58 -2.22
N CYS A 71 -5.94 -13.54 -2.32
CA CYS A 71 -6.96 -13.37 -3.34
C CYS A 71 -6.65 -14.19 -4.61
N PRO A 72 -7.46 -15.20 -4.97
CA PRO A 72 -7.15 -16.09 -6.07
C PRO A 72 -7.16 -15.26 -7.36
N PRO A 73 -5.99 -14.97 -7.97
CA PRO A 73 -5.92 -14.00 -9.04
C PRO A 73 -6.49 -14.61 -10.31
N ARG A 74 -7.53 -13.99 -10.85
CA ARG A 74 -8.13 -14.37 -12.13
C ARG A 74 -8.55 -13.13 -12.91
N PRO A 75 -8.69 -13.23 -14.24
CA PRO A 75 -9.41 -12.22 -15.00
C PRO A 75 -10.81 -12.00 -14.41
N ALA A 76 -11.25 -10.74 -14.42
CA ALA A 76 -12.58 -10.34 -14.00
C ALA A 76 -13.05 -9.18 -14.87
N THR A 77 -14.33 -9.17 -15.24
CA THR A 77 -14.93 -8.04 -15.96
C THR A 77 -15.07 -6.81 -15.03
N PRO A 78 -15.28 -5.60 -15.54
CA PRO A 78 -15.55 -4.43 -14.71
C PRO A 78 -16.71 -4.64 -13.73
N GLU A 79 -17.79 -5.30 -14.16
CA GLU A 79 -18.95 -5.59 -13.31
C GLU A 79 -18.62 -6.61 -12.22
N GLU A 80 -17.75 -7.59 -12.51
CA GLU A 80 -17.28 -8.53 -11.48
C GLU A 80 -16.35 -7.85 -10.49
N GLN A 81 -15.46 -6.97 -10.94
CA GLN A 81 -14.59 -6.18 -10.06
C GLN A 81 -15.41 -5.33 -9.10
N GLU A 82 -16.42 -4.62 -9.61
CA GLU A 82 -17.32 -3.82 -8.77
C GLU A 82 -17.99 -4.68 -7.68
N LYS A 83 -18.51 -5.86 -8.04
CA LYS A 83 -19.12 -6.77 -7.07
C LYS A 83 -18.13 -7.26 -6.02
N ILE A 84 -16.91 -7.61 -6.44
CA ILE A 84 -15.84 -8.04 -5.53
C ILE A 84 -15.46 -6.90 -4.59
N PHE A 85 -15.30 -5.68 -5.10
CA PHE A 85 -14.99 -4.51 -4.29
C PHE A 85 -16.05 -4.24 -3.22
N TYR A 86 -17.35 -4.29 -3.57
CA TYR A 86 -18.40 -4.09 -2.57
C TYR A 86 -18.48 -5.25 -1.57
N ALA A 87 -18.16 -6.49 -1.97
CA ALA A 87 -18.05 -7.61 -1.05
C ALA A 87 -16.90 -7.40 -0.05
N PHE A 88 -15.72 -6.97 -0.54
CA PHE A 88 -14.60 -6.55 0.31
C PHE A 88 -15.01 -5.44 1.26
N ALA A 89 -15.63 -4.37 0.77
CA ALA A 89 -16.02 -3.24 1.60
C ALA A 89 -17.00 -3.65 2.70
N ASN A 90 -17.96 -4.53 2.39
CA ASN A 90 -18.87 -5.07 3.37
C ASN A 90 -18.17 -5.96 4.41
N GLU A 91 -17.33 -6.90 4.00
CA GLU A 91 -16.62 -7.80 4.93
C GLU A 91 -15.64 -7.03 5.82
N PHE A 92 -14.92 -6.05 5.26
CA PHE A 92 -13.95 -5.24 5.98
C PHE A 92 -14.60 -4.18 6.88
N TYR A 93 -15.34 -3.22 6.31
CA TYR A 93 -15.83 -2.06 7.07
C TYR A 93 -17.07 -2.37 7.91
N VAL A 94 -17.98 -3.22 7.41
CA VAL A 94 -19.27 -3.49 8.07
C VAL A 94 -19.16 -4.68 9.01
N GLN A 95 -18.65 -5.81 8.52
CA GLN A 95 -18.53 -7.04 9.34
C GLN A 95 -17.30 -7.02 10.24
N LYS A 96 -16.28 -6.19 9.93
CA LYS A 96 -15.02 -6.07 10.68
C LYS A 96 -14.20 -7.35 10.72
N ASN A 97 -14.33 -8.19 9.70
CA ASN A 97 -13.54 -9.41 9.54
C ASN A 97 -12.25 -9.08 8.79
N ILE A 98 -11.31 -8.41 9.47
CA ILE A 98 -10.09 -7.86 8.85
C ILE A 98 -9.24 -8.95 8.18
N PRO A 99 -8.86 -10.05 8.87
CA PRO A 99 -8.01 -11.07 8.25
C PRO A 99 -8.68 -11.70 7.02
N GLU A 100 -9.94 -12.10 7.17
CA GLU A 100 -10.70 -12.78 6.11
C GLU A 100 -10.93 -11.86 4.90
N ALA A 101 -11.29 -10.60 5.09
CA ALA A 101 -11.44 -9.65 3.99
C ALA A 101 -10.13 -9.48 3.20
N PHE A 102 -9.00 -9.38 3.89
CA PHE A 102 -7.71 -9.22 3.22
C PHE A 102 -7.25 -10.52 2.56
N ASP A 103 -7.50 -11.69 3.15
CA ASP A 103 -7.20 -12.98 2.54
C ASP A 103 -8.03 -13.22 1.28
N ASN A 104 -9.34 -12.93 1.32
CA ASN A 104 -10.25 -13.17 0.21
C ASN A 104 -10.03 -12.25 -0.99
N TYR A 105 -9.63 -10.99 -0.77
CA TYR A 105 -9.75 -9.94 -1.79
C TYR A 105 -8.46 -9.16 -2.09
N VAL A 106 -7.44 -9.22 -1.23
CA VAL A 106 -6.24 -8.40 -1.36
C VAL A 106 -5.04 -9.25 -1.79
N TRP A 107 -4.30 -8.75 -2.79
CA TRP A 107 -3.06 -9.37 -3.25
C TRP A 107 -1.99 -9.31 -2.16
N VAL A 108 -1.21 -10.39 -2.01
CA VAL A 108 -0.19 -10.50 -0.94
C VAL A 108 0.78 -9.31 -0.94
N ASP A 109 1.21 -8.88 -2.12
CA ASP A 109 2.16 -7.77 -2.30
C ASP A 109 1.46 -6.49 -2.78
N TYR A 110 0.21 -6.25 -2.36
CA TYR A 110 -0.49 -5.02 -2.75
C TYR A 110 0.31 -3.78 -2.31
N ILE A 111 0.31 -2.77 -3.17
CA ILE A 111 1.06 -1.53 -2.93
C ILE A 111 0.28 -0.67 -1.94
N GLN A 112 0.93 -0.26 -0.86
CA GLN A 112 0.32 0.55 0.21
C GLN A 112 0.88 1.97 0.18
N HIS A 113 0.02 2.97 0.00
CA HIS A 113 0.43 4.37 -0.03
C HIS A 113 0.23 5.12 1.29
N ASN A 114 -0.48 4.54 2.27
CA ASN A 114 -0.58 5.10 3.61
C ASN A 114 0.84 5.17 4.25
N PRO A 115 1.35 6.37 4.59
CA PRO A 115 2.71 6.54 5.10
C PRO A 115 2.96 5.93 6.49
N TYR A 116 1.90 5.52 7.19
CA TYR A 116 1.94 4.94 8.52
C TYR A 116 1.79 3.40 8.53
N ILE A 117 1.53 2.78 7.38
CA ILE A 117 1.38 1.33 7.22
C ILE A 117 2.46 0.81 6.29
N GLY A 118 3.09 -0.32 6.66
CA GLY A 118 4.10 -0.97 5.83
C GLY A 118 3.53 -1.51 4.51
N GLN A 119 4.42 -1.88 3.58
CA GLN A 119 4.03 -2.49 2.30
C GLN A 119 3.48 -3.91 2.49
N GLY A 120 2.61 -4.32 1.57
CA GLY A 120 2.07 -5.68 1.51
C GLY A 120 0.93 -5.93 2.49
N ARG A 121 0.13 -6.95 2.16
CA ARG A 121 -1.14 -7.29 2.82
C ARG A 121 -0.97 -7.53 4.31
N ASP A 122 0.06 -8.29 4.67
CA ASP A 122 0.29 -8.71 6.06
C ASP A 122 0.62 -7.50 6.97
N ALA A 123 1.32 -6.48 6.45
CA ALA A 123 1.58 -5.25 7.19
C ALA A 123 0.29 -4.48 7.48
N ALA A 124 -0.65 -4.46 6.54
CA ALA A 124 -1.94 -3.82 6.71
C ALA A 124 -2.84 -4.58 7.69
N VAL A 125 -2.94 -5.90 7.58
CA VAL A 125 -3.68 -6.74 8.53
C VAL A 125 -3.13 -6.54 9.94
N ALA A 126 -1.80 -6.55 10.10
CA ALA A 126 -1.15 -6.32 11.39
C ALA A 126 -1.41 -4.91 11.97
N ALA A 127 -1.48 -3.87 11.12
CA ALA A 127 -1.79 -2.51 11.56
C ALA A 127 -3.26 -2.38 11.99
N LEU A 128 -4.20 -2.82 11.14
CA LEU A 128 -5.64 -2.68 11.34
C LEU A 128 -6.15 -3.55 12.50
N SER A 129 -5.55 -4.73 12.72
CA SER A 129 -5.94 -5.64 13.80
C SER A 129 -5.54 -5.15 15.20
N LYS A 130 -4.81 -4.04 15.33
CA LYS A 130 -4.48 -3.44 16.64
C LYS A 130 -5.70 -2.84 17.32
N ASN A 131 -6.70 -2.38 16.55
CA ASN A 131 -7.88 -1.75 17.11
C ASN A 131 -9.18 -2.18 16.38
N PRO A 132 -9.52 -3.48 16.41
CA PRO A 132 -10.59 -4.05 15.59
C PRO A 132 -12.00 -3.59 16.01
N LYS A 133 -12.11 -2.90 17.16
CA LYS A 133 -13.37 -2.41 17.71
C LYS A 133 -13.67 -0.96 17.37
N VAL A 134 -12.81 -0.26 16.63
CA VAL A 134 -13.11 1.09 16.15
C VAL A 134 -14.43 1.05 15.40
N ASN A 135 -15.35 1.95 15.75
CA ASN A 135 -16.61 2.08 15.05
C ASN A 135 -16.37 2.82 13.75
N ASN A 136 -16.79 2.18 12.65
CA ASN A 136 -16.59 2.67 11.31
C ASN A 136 -17.97 2.76 10.62
N THR A 137 -18.23 3.87 9.93
CA THR A 137 -19.44 4.08 9.14
C THR A 137 -19.06 4.52 7.73
N ILE A 138 -19.41 3.71 6.73
CA ILE A 138 -19.33 4.12 5.33
C ILE A 138 -20.37 5.22 5.09
N VAL A 139 -19.91 6.36 4.60
CA VAL A 139 -20.76 7.50 4.20
C VAL A 139 -21.09 7.43 2.72
N HIS A 140 -20.09 7.15 1.90
CA HIS A 140 -20.25 6.95 0.45
C HIS A 140 -19.31 5.86 -0.02
N GLN A 141 -19.72 5.11 -1.04
CA GLN A 141 -18.84 4.23 -1.77
C GLN A 141 -19.24 4.21 -3.25
N THR A 142 -18.26 4.03 -4.13
CA THR A 142 -18.49 3.88 -5.56
C THR A 142 -17.37 3.08 -6.20
N PHE A 143 -17.58 2.60 -7.41
CA PHE A 143 -16.58 1.91 -8.20
C PHE A 143 -16.55 2.50 -9.61
N THR A 144 -15.37 2.85 -10.09
CA THR A 144 -15.19 3.39 -11.44
C THR A 144 -13.79 3.13 -11.95
N ASN A 145 -13.65 2.85 -13.25
CA ASN A 145 -12.35 2.65 -13.91
C ASN A 145 -11.42 1.74 -13.09
N ASN A 146 -11.84 0.49 -12.81
CA ASN A 146 -11.12 -0.50 -12.00
C ASN A 146 -10.74 -0.09 -10.55
N THR A 147 -11.30 1.02 -10.05
CA THR A 147 -10.95 1.58 -8.74
C THR A 147 -12.21 1.78 -7.89
N GLY A 148 -12.19 1.21 -6.70
CA GLY A 148 -13.21 1.43 -5.68
C GLY A 148 -12.83 2.58 -4.76
N PHE A 149 -13.80 3.40 -4.37
CA PHE A 149 -13.62 4.52 -3.44
C PHE A 149 -14.54 4.35 -2.24
N VAL A 150 -14.02 4.58 -1.05
CA VAL A 150 -14.79 4.54 0.21
C VAL A 150 -14.53 5.83 0.99
N HIS A 151 -15.57 6.62 1.21
CA HIS A 151 -15.56 7.69 2.19
C HIS A 151 -16.21 7.15 3.47
N HIS A 152 -15.46 7.12 4.56
CA HIS A 152 -15.97 6.61 5.83
C HIS A 152 -15.48 7.43 7.03
N TYR A 153 -16.21 7.30 8.13
CA TYR A 153 -15.86 7.88 9.43
C TYR A 153 -15.37 6.79 10.36
N GLU A 154 -14.31 7.07 11.11
CA GLU A 154 -13.90 6.26 12.25
C GLU A 154 -14.08 7.04 13.54
N PHE A 155 -14.91 6.51 14.43
CA PHE A 155 -15.17 7.08 15.75
C PHE A 155 -14.11 6.63 16.76
N ALA A 156 -12.84 6.88 16.42
CA ALA A 156 -11.71 6.80 17.32
C ALA A 156 -11.68 8.02 18.27
N THR A 157 -10.64 8.12 19.12
CA THR A 157 -10.43 9.29 19.99
C THR A 157 -9.07 9.91 19.67
N PRO A 158 -8.99 11.02 18.90
CA PRO A 158 -10.11 11.77 18.28
C PRO A 158 -10.73 11.05 17.05
N PRO A 159 -11.96 11.39 16.65
CA PRO A 159 -12.59 10.80 15.46
C PRO A 159 -11.96 11.35 14.18
N ILE A 160 -11.93 10.50 13.15
CA ILE A 160 -11.32 10.83 11.85
C ILE A 160 -12.29 10.50 10.71
N LYS A 161 -12.06 11.13 9.57
CA LYS A 161 -12.69 10.82 8.28
C LYS A 161 -11.61 10.43 7.28
N ILE A 162 -11.92 9.43 6.47
CA ILE A 162 -10.98 8.83 5.53
C ILE A 162 -11.64 8.73 4.16
N MET A 163 -10.86 9.01 3.12
CA MET A 163 -11.18 8.65 1.74
C MET A 163 -10.17 7.60 1.28
N ASP A 164 -10.61 6.36 1.15
CA ASP A 164 -9.82 5.26 0.61
C ASP A 164 -10.06 5.11 -0.89
N ALA A 165 -9.02 4.76 -1.63
CA ALA A 165 -9.09 4.32 -3.02
C ALA A 165 -8.37 2.98 -3.16
N TYR A 166 -9.02 2.02 -3.81
CA TYR A 166 -8.52 0.66 -4.01
C TYR A 166 -8.51 0.33 -5.49
N ARG A 167 -7.33 0.16 -6.08
CA ARG A 167 -7.23 -0.27 -7.48
C ARG A 167 -7.25 -1.78 -7.58
N MET A 168 -8.06 -2.28 -8.50
CA MET A 168 -8.18 -3.69 -8.82
C MET A 168 -7.34 -4.07 -10.04
N ASN A 169 -6.92 -5.33 -10.06
CA ASN A 169 -6.41 -6.01 -11.24
C ASN A 169 -6.97 -7.44 -11.26
N GLY A 170 -7.80 -7.74 -12.26
CA GLY A 170 -8.57 -8.98 -12.25
C GLY A 170 -9.48 -9.04 -11.02
N SER A 171 -9.50 -10.15 -10.31
CA SER A 171 -10.29 -10.36 -9.09
C SER A 171 -9.72 -9.71 -7.83
N CYS A 172 -8.53 -9.11 -7.86
CA CYS A 172 -7.81 -8.72 -6.65
C CYS A 172 -7.61 -7.22 -6.52
N ILE A 173 -7.66 -6.73 -5.28
CA ILE A 173 -7.15 -5.42 -4.88
C ILE A 173 -5.62 -5.51 -4.86
N VAL A 174 -4.96 -4.66 -5.62
CA VAL A 174 -3.50 -4.69 -5.79
C VAL A 174 -2.81 -3.41 -5.35
N GLU A 175 -3.57 -2.38 -4.99
CA GLU A 175 -3.03 -1.09 -4.57
C GLU A 175 -4.07 -0.29 -3.78
N HIS A 176 -3.60 0.47 -2.80
CA HIS A 176 -4.42 1.26 -1.89
C HIS A 176 -3.81 2.63 -1.61
N TRP A 177 -4.65 3.67 -1.63
CA TRP A 177 -4.35 5.02 -1.14
C TRP A 177 -5.39 5.47 -0.14
N ASP A 178 -4.97 6.33 0.78
CA ASP A 178 -5.90 7.03 1.66
C ASP A 178 -5.55 8.51 1.84
N VAL A 179 -6.57 9.27 2.25
CA VAL A 179 -6.41 10.61 2.83
C VAL A 179 -7.17 10.64 4.13
N ILE A 180 -6.46 10.93 5.22
CA ILE A 180 -7.00 10.95 6.57
C ILE A 180 -7.07 12.40 7.06
N ALA A 181 -8.21 12.79 7.63
CA ALA A 181 -8.40 14.10 8.26
C ALA A 181 -9.22 13.96 9.56
N ASN A 182 -9.14 14.97 10.42
CA ASN A 182 -10.00 15.02 11.61
C ASN A 182 -11.47 15.14 11.20
N LEU A 183 -12.34 14.42 11.90
CA LEU A 183 -13.78 14.57 11.80
C LEU A 183 -14.28 15.52 12.89
N THR A 184 -15.02 16.55 12.50
CA THR A 184 -15.62 17.52 13.44
C THR A 184 -17.10 17.22 13.67
N LEU A 185 -17.65 17.67 14.81
CA LEU A 185 -19.08 17.50 15.11
C LEU A 185 -19.99 18.17 14.06
N ALA A 186 -19.58 19.32 13.52
CA ALA A 186 -20.32 20.03 12.49
C ALA A 186 -20.40 19.27 11.15
N GLU A 187 -19.46 18.36 10.89
CA GLU A 187 -19.45 17.52 9.68
C GLU A 187 -20.30 16.26 9.83
N ILE A 188 -20.59 15.84 11.07
CA ILE A 188 -21.46 14.70 11.37
C ILE A 188 -22.93 15.10 11.21
N ASP A 189 -23.28 16.33 11.57
CA ASP A 189 -24.64 16.89 11.48
C ASP A 189 -24.59 18.24 10.74
N PRO A 190 -24.46 18.24 9.40
CA PRO A 190 -24.39 19.46 8.64
C PRO A 190 -25.73 20.20 8.73
N THR A 191 -25.69 21.47 9.13
CA THR A 191 -26.90 22.32 9.15
C THR A 191 -27.52 22.34 7.75
N PRO A 192 -28.83 22.05 7.60
CA PRO A 192 -29.50 22.11 6.30
C PRO A 192 -29.33 23.50 5.69
N LEU A 193 -29.19 23.56 4.36
CA LEU A 193 -29.28 24.83 3.65
C LEU A 193 -30.64 25.45 3.95
N SER A 194 -30.67 26.64 4.54
CA SER A 194 -31.89 27.43 4.70
C SER A 194 -32.38 27.80 3.30
N GLY A 195 -33.52 27.21 2.89
CA GLY A 195 -34.21 27.53 1.64
C GLY A 195 -34.87 28.91 1.66
#